data_AF-A0A849R9B5-F1
#
_entry.id   AF-A0A849R9B5-F1
#
_cell.length_a   1.000
_cell.length_b   1.000
_cell.length_c   1.000
_cell.angle_alpha   90.00
_cell.angle_beta   90.00
_cell.angle_gamma   90.00
#
_symmetry.space_group_name_H-M   'P 1'
#
loop_
_entity.id
_entity.type
_entity.pdbx_description
1 polymer ?
#
loop_
_entity_poly.entity_id
_entity_poly.type
_entity_poly.pdbx_seq_one_letter_code
_entity_poly.pdbx_strand_id
1 'polypeptide(L)' 'MKTAISIPDPIFQAADSLANRLGVGRSEFYSKAIEAFIEQNKNRDATARLNQVFASESNSFGDDYYNLQRQSLNREEW' A
#
# COMPACT_ATOMS: atom_id res chain seq x y z
N MET A 1 7.24 0.79 -22.64
CA MET A 1 8.06 -0.34 -23.15
C MET A 1 7.16 -1.53 -23.46
N LYS A 2 7.57 -2.45 -24.35
CA LYS A 2 6.88 -3.71 -24.60
C LYS A 2 7.75 -4.87 -24.13
N THR A 3 7.20 -5.74 -23.31
CA THR A 3 7.89 -6.92 -22.76
C THR A 3 6.91 -8.09 -22.81
N ALA A 4 7.39 -9.27 -23.22
CA ALA A 4 6.61 -10.50 -23.14
C ALA A 4 6.82 -11.14 -21.77
N ILE A 5 5.72 -11.52 -21.10
CA ILE A 5 5.74 -12.20 -19.80
C ILE A 5 4.92 -13.49 -19.92
N SER A 6 5.35 -14.53 -19.21
CA SER A 6 4.57 -15.77 -19.07
C SER A 6 3.58 -15.61 -17.93
N ILE A 7 2.30 -15.92 -18.18
CA ILE A 7 1.22 -15.84 -17.20
C ILE A 7 0.45 -17.16 -17.27
N PRO A 8 0.06 -17.78 -16.13
CA PRO A 8 -0.77 -18.98 -16.16
C PRO A 8 -2.10 -18.74 -16.89
N ASP A 9 -2.53 -19.71 -17.70
CA ASP A 9 -3.76 -19.62 -18.49
C ASP A 9 -5.01 -19.21 -17.69
N PRO A 10 -5.25 -19.74 -16.47
CA PRO A 10 -6.43 -19.35 -15.70
C PRO A 10 -6.43 -17.85 -15.32
N ILE A 11 -5.24 -17.30 -15.05
CA ILE A 11 -5.07 -15.88 -14.72
C ILE A 11 -5.28 -15.02 -15.97
N PHE A 12 -4.70 -15.44 -17.10
CA PHE A 12 -4.88 -14.75 -18.37
C PHE A 12 -6.36 -14.67 -18.77
N GLN A 13 -7.10 -15.78 -18.68
CA GLN A 13 -8.52 -15.83 -19.04
C GLN A 13 -9.38 -14.95 -18.14
N ALA A 14 -9.11 -14.95 -16.82
CA ALA A 14 -9.81 -14.09 -15.88
C ALA A 14 -9.56 -12.60 -16.15
N ALA A 15 -8.29 -12.23 -16.40
CA ALA A 15 -7.90 -10.87 -16.73
C ALA A 15 -8.53 -10.40 -18.05
N ASP A 16 -8.52 -11.25 -19.09
CA ASP A 16 -9.10 -10.93 -20.40
C ASP A 16 -10.62 -10.71 -20.32
N SER A 17 -11.31 -11.61 -19.61
CA SER A 17 -12.76 -11.48 -19.37
C SER A 17 -13.12 -10.19 -18.64
N LEU A 18 -12.32 -9.81 -17.65
CA LEU A 18 -12.53 -8.58 -16.90
C LEU A 18 -12.20 -7.33 -17.72
N ALA A 19 -11.12 -7.34 -18.49
CA ALA A 19 -10.76 -6.25 -19.41
C ALA A 19 -11.89 -6.00 -20.41
N ASN A 20 -12.45 -7.06 -21.01
CA ASN A 20 -13.59 -6.98 -21.91
C ASN A 20 -14.84 -6.39 -21.22
N ARG A 21 -15.14 -6.84 -19.99
CA ARG A 21 -16.28 -6.31 -19.21
C ARG A 21 -16.11 -4.82 -18.89
N LEU A 22 -14.88 -4.36 -18.69
CA LEU A 22 -14.55 -2.96 -18.39
C LEU A 22 -14.39 -2.11 -19.66
N GLY A 23 -14.45 -2.72 -20.86
CA GLY A 23 -14.28 -2.01 -22.13
C GLY A 23 -12.86 -1.48 -22.35
N VAL A 24 -11.85 -2.06 -21.69
CA VAL A 24 -10.44 -1.64 -21.80
C VAL A 24 -9.60 -2.68 -22.53
N GLY A 25 -8.53 -2.24 -23.17
CA GLY A 25 -7.59 -3.15 -23.81
C GLY A 25 -6.77 -3.95 -22.78
N ARG A 26 -6.34 -5.16 -23.15
CA ARG A 26 -5.50 -6.04 -22.30
C ARG A 26 -4.30 -5.33 -21.71
N SER A 27 -3.50 -4.64 -22.54
CA SER A 27 -2.29 -3.96 -22.07
C SER A 27 -2.61 -2.85 -21.06
N GLU A 28 -3.73 -2.15 -21.24
CA GLU A 28 -4.18 -1.12 -20.31
C GLU A 28 -4.61 -1.73 -18.98
N PHE A 29 -5.39 -2.82 -19.03
CA PHE A 29 -5.82 -3.56 -17.84
C PHE A 29 -4.62 -4.01 -17.00
N TYR A 30 -3.63 -4.68 -17.62
CA TYR A 30 -2.42 -5.11 -16.90
C TYR A 30 -1.63 -3.94 -16.33
N SER A 31 -1.51 -2.83 -17.07
CA SER A 31 -0.80 -1.64 -16.60
C SER A 31 -1.46 -1.05 -15.35
N LYS A 32 -2.79 -0.89 -15.37
CA LYS A 32 -3.57 -0.40 -14.23
C LYS A 32 -3.49 -1.34 -13.02
N ALA A 33 -3.52 -2.65 -13.26
CA ALA A 33 -3.39 -3.63 -12.18
C ALA A 33 -2.01 -3.56 -11.49
N ILE A 34 -0.93 -3.41 -12.28
CA ILE A 34 0.43 -3.26 -11.74
C ILE A 34 0.57 -1.94 -10.98
N GLU A 35 0.03 -0.84 -11.50
CA GLU A 35 0.04 0.47 -10.84
C GLU A 35 -0.67 0.40 -9.48
N ALA A 36 -1.88 -0.16 -9.45
CA ALA A 36 -2.64 -0.33 -8.21
C ALA A 36 -1.91 -1.23 -7.19
N PHE A 37 -1.26 -2.29 -7.66
CA PHE A 37 -0.46 -3.16 -6.80
C PHE A 37 0.76 -2.44 -6.21
N ILE A 38 1.45 -1.62 -7.01
CA ILE A 38 2.58 -0.82 -6.54
C ILE A 38 2.09 0.20 -5.48
N GLU A 39 1.03 0.94 -5.78
CA GLU A 39 0.40 1.91 -4.86
C GLU A 39 0.04 1.27 -3.52
N GLN A 40 -0.60 0.10 -3.53
CA GLN A 40 -0.97 -0.64 -2.33
C GLN A 40 0.24 -1.02 -1.46
N ASN A 41 1.39 -1.27 -2.07
CA ASN A 41 2.60 -1.71 -1.36
C ASN A 41 3.52 -0.55 -0.92
N LYS A 42 3.41 0.65 -1.52
CA LYS A 42 4.16 1.84 -1.08
C LYS A 42 3.90 2.18 0.40
N ASN A 43 2.65 2.12 0.86
CA ASN A 43 2.31 2.43 2.25
C ASN A 43 2.76 1.36 3.25
N ARG A 44 2.86 0.10 2.81
CA ARG A 44 3.43 -0.98 3.64
C ARG A 44 4.91 -0.77 3.89
N ASP A 45 5.65 -0.29 2.91
CA ASP A 45 7.08 0.00 3.04
C ASP A 45 7.32 1.18 4.00
N ALA A 46 6.51 2.23 3.94
CA ALA A 46 6.60 3.36 4.89
C ALA A 46 6.37 2.90 6.34
N THR A 47 5.32 2.11 6.58
CA THR A 47 5.01 1.58 7.92
C THR A 47 6.11 0.63 8.41
N ALA A 48 6.61 -0.25 7.54
CA ALA A 48 7.68 -1.18 7.88
C ALA A 48 8.99 -0.45 8.22
N ARG A 49 9.35 0.58 7.45
CA ARG A 49 10.53 1.42 7.72
C ARG A 49 10.40 2.20 9.02
N LEU A 50 9.24 2.79 9.29
CA LEU A 50 8.98 3.46 10.56
C LEU A 50 9.12 2.49 11.73
N ASN A 51 8.49 1.31 11.63
CA ASN A 51 8.61 0.27 12.64
C ASN A 51 10.06 -0.18 12.86
N GLN A 52 10.90 -0.24 11.81
CA GLN A 52 12.32 -0.57 11.96
C GLN A 52 13.10 0.50 12.73
N VAL A 53 12.86 1.79 12.43
CA VAL A 53 13.50 2.90 13.16
C VAL A 53 13.10 2.87 14.64
N PHE A 54 11.80 2.72 14.92
CA PHE A 54 11.30 2.67 16.30
C PHE A 54 11.61 1.36 17.04
N ALA A 55 11.93 0.27 16.34
CA ALA A 55 12.37 -0.98 16.97
C ALA A 55 13.83 -0.93 17.45
N SER A 56 14.66 -0.07 16.83
CA SER A 56 16.07 0.10 17.20
C SER A 56 16.31 1.12 18.32
N GLU A 57 15.35 2.01 18.58
CA GLU A 57 15.41 2.91 19.72
C GLU A 57 14.73 2.27 20.92
N SER A 58 15.40 2.22 22.08
CA SER A 58 14.77 1.86 23.35
C SER A 58 13.67 2.89 23.62
N ASN A 59 12.43 2.49 23.35
CA ASN A 59 11.25 3.34 23.33
C ASN A 59 10.84 3.78 24.74
N SER A 60 11.64 4.64 25.34
CA SER A 60 11.28 5.40 26.52
C SER A 60 11.33 6.87 26.15
N PHE A 61 10.39 7.32 25.32
CA PHE A 61 10.02 8.72 25.35
C PHE A 61 9.69 9.05 26.81
N GLY A 62 10.43 9.97 27.42
CA GLY A 62 10.18 10.35 28.81
C GLY A 62 8.73 10.81 28.99
N ASP A 63 8.19 10.65 30.20
CA ASP A 63 6.79 10.97 30.52
C ASP A 63 6.33 12.35 30.02
N ASP A 64 7.26 13.31 29.92
CA ASP A 64 7.03 14.65 29.38
C ASP A 64 6.52 14.67 27.92
N TYR A 65 7.04 13.78 27.06
CA TYR A 65 6.59 13.68 25.67
C TYR A 65 5.16 13.13 25.56
N TYR A 66 4.81 12.15 26.42
CA TYR A 66 3.45 11.64 26.51
C TYR A 66 2.47 12.71 26.99
N ASN A 67 2.90 13.56 27.94
CA ASN A 67 2.07 14.65 28.44
C ASN A 67 1.84 15.74 27.36
N LEU A 68 2.86 16.09 26.58
CA LEU A 68 2.74 17.04 25.46
C LEU A 68 1.84 16.48 24.34
N GLN A 69 1.99 15.20 23.98
CA GLN A 69 1.13 14.57 22.98
C GLN A 69 -0.34 14.53 23.43
N ARG A 70 -0.61 14.21 24.70
CA ARG A 70 -1.97 14.25 25.25
C ARG A 70 -2.60 15.64 25.21
N GLN A 71 -1.80 16.71 25.29
CA GLN A 71 -2.29 18.09 25.18
C GLN A 71 -2.63 18.50 23.74
N SER A 72 -2.05 17.83 22.73
CA SER A 72 -2.37 18.09 21.32
C SER A 72 -3.64 17.39 20.82
N LEU A 73 -4.13 16.40 21.55
CA LEU A 73 -5.42 15.77 21.26
C LEU A 73 -6.53 16.68 21.80
N ASN A 74 -7.44 17.10 20.94
CA ASN A 74 -8.66 17.79 21.39
C ASN A 74 -9.37 16.86 22.38
N ARG A 75 -9.74 17.38 23.56
CA ARG A 75 -10.61 16.65 24.47
C ARG A 75 -11.96 16.51 23.78
N GLU A 76 -12.18 15.39 23.12
CA GLU A 76 -13.53 15.00 22.74
C GLU A 76 -14.21 14.55 24.04
N GLU A 77 -15.20 15.34 24.48
CA GLU A 77 -16.15 14.88 25.49
C GLU A 77 -16.96 13.75 24.86
N TRP A 78 -16.68 12.53 25.28
CA TRP A 78 -17.54 11.37 25.06
C TRP A 78 -18.69 11.37 26.05
#